data_AF-A0A6L9LDG7-F1
#
_entry.id   AF-A0A6L9LDG7-F1
#
_cell.length_a   1.000
_cell.length_b   1.000
_cell.length_c   1.000
_cell.angle_alpha   90.00
_cell.angle_beta   90.00
_cell.angle_gamma   90.00
#
_symmetry.space_group_name_H-M   'P 1'
#
loop_
_entity.id
_entity.type
_entity.pdbx_description
1 polymer ?
#
loop_
_entity_poly.entity_id
_entity_poly.type
_entity_poly.pdbx_seq_one_letter_code
_entity_poly.pdbx_strand_id
1 'polypeptide(L)'
;MWIIHFSIVLLLTLASLVASGQPVGPPVLIVLAVDASKSALPVPKPTVRQLREIEALLLENNTSGTIAFAVIGNPKPEMRHFYRFNLESLPVVKSNVVLTVQAQIRRQAQLAMAENRRRSIEWEALYQQVVLQYKPNGSELSNVSEVFAKATILLREPAYKGYRRILVFCSDLKNEPKRPNAVVPWSISLNGIPQLTVIGTGASDPNPFTGLSNYVVLADVAGLVPAIKAILNP
;
A
#
# COMPACT_ATOMS: atom_id res chain seq x y z
N MET A 1 53.70 2.71 15.65
CA MET A 1 52.49 2.66 16.51
C MET A 1 51.24 3.07 15.71
N TRP A 2 50.94 2.41 14.59
CA TRP A 2 49.87 2.79 13.63
C TRP A 2 48.92 1.63 13.27
N ILE A 3 49.21 0.40 13.73
CA ILE A 3 48.48 -0.82 13.36
C ILE A 3 47.17 -0.98 14.18
N ILE A 4 47.09 -0.35 15.35
CA ILE A 4 45.94 -0.50 16.26
C ILE A 4 44.72 0.33 15.78
N HIS A 5 44.93 1.48 15.15
CA HIS A 5 43.82 2.33 14.68
C HIS A 5 43.10 1.74 13.44
N PHE A 6 43.83 1.05 12.57
CA PHE A 6 43.23 0.46 11.36
C PHE A 6 42.32 -0.74 11.67
N SER A 7 42.66 -1.50 12.71
CA SER A 7 41.90 -2.69 13.11
C SER A 7 40.55 -2.36 13.77
N ILE A 8 40.46 -1.23 14.49
CA ILE A 8 39.22 -0.79 15.17
C ILE A 8 38.21 -0.22 14.16
N VAL A 9 38.67 0.54 13.17
CA VAL A 9 37.79 1.10 12.12
C VAL A 9 37.27 0.00 11.19
N LEU A 10 38.09 -1.01 10.89
CA LEU A 10 37.68 -2.17 10.09
C LEU A 10 36.68 -3.08 10.84
N LEU A 11 36.84 -3.26 12.17
CA LEU A 11 35.85 -3.99 12.98
C LEU A 11 34.51 -3.23 13.10
N LEU A 12 34.53 -1.90 13.19
CA LEU A 12 33.30 -1.09 13.25
C LEU A 12 32.53 -1.06 11.92
N THR A 13 33.23 -1.12 10.79
CA THR A 13 32.59 -1.20 9.46
C THR A 13 32.07 -2.61 9.17
N LEU A 14 32.77 -3.68 9.59
CA LEU A 14 32.26 -5.05 9.51
C LEU A 14 31.08 -5.31 10.46
N ALA A 15 31.06 -4.69 11.65
CA ALA A 15 29.92 -4.77 12.56
C ALA A 15 28.66 -4.05 12.02
N SER A 16 28.83 -2.95 11.27
CA SER A 16 27.71 -2.32 10.53
C SER A 16 27.21 -3.17 9.36
N LEU A 17 28.08 -3.98 8.74
CA LEU A 17 27.69 -4.81 7.61
C LEU A 17 26.92 -6.09 8.03
N VAL A 18 27.14 -6.58 9.26
CA VAL A 18 26.60 -7.87 9.73
C VAL A 18 25.29 -7.75 10.51
N ALA A 19 24.86 -6.53 10.88
CA ALA A 19 23.68 -6.32 11.73
C ALA A 19 22.46 -5.68 11.02
N SER A 20 22.40 -5.64 9.69
CA SER A 20 21.13 -5.31 9.03
C SER A 20 20.25 -6.57 9.03
N GLY A 21 19.27 -6.59 9.94
CA GLY A 21 18.15 -7.52 9.86
C GLY A 21 17.43 -7.26 8.54
N GLN A 22 17.83 -7.97 7.48
CA GLN A 22 17.19 -7.87 6.17
C GLN A 22 15.70 -8.19 6.32
N PRO A 23 14.81 -7.45 5.64
CA PRO A 23 13.39 -7.77 5.61
C PRO A 23 13.19 -9.22 5.15
N VAL A 24 12.26 -9.93 5.77
CA VAL A 24 12.06 -11.39 5.56
C VAL A 24 11.29 -11.67 4.25
N GLY A 25 10.74 -10.64 3.61
CA GLY A 25 10.03 -10.74 2.33
C GLY A 25 10.28 -9.53 1.41
N PRO A 26 9.88 -9.62 0.13
CA PRO A 26 9.94 -8.49 -0.78
C PRO A 26 9.02 -7.36 -0.27
N PRO A 27 9.43 -6.09 -0.42
CA PRO A 27 8.62 -4.96 0.03
C PRO A 27 7.25 -4.95 -0.66
N VAL A 28 6.23 -4.40 -0.01
CA VAL A 28 4.85 -4.41 -0.51
C VAL A 28 4.37 -3.00 -0.83
N LEU A 29 3.79 -2.81 -2.00
CA LEU A 29 3.05 -1.61 -2.37
C LEU A 29 1.55 -1.94 -2.34
N ILE A 30 0.81 -1.28 -1.46
CA ILE A 30 -0.66 -1.35 -1.41
C ILE A 30 -1.21 -0.02 -1.93
N VAL A 31 -1.97 -0.06 -3.02
CA VAL A 31 -2.63 1.12 -3.60
C VAL A 31 -4.12 1.02 -3.31
N LEU A 32 -4.67 1.98 -2.56
CA LEU A 32 -6.08 2.10 -2.24
C LEU A 32 -6.72 3.16 -3.14
N ALA A 33 -7.54 2.74 -4.09
CA ALA A 33 -8.31 3.63 -4.93
C ALA A 33 -9.76 3.59 -4.46
N VAL A 34 -10.22 4.68 -3.82
CA VAL A 34 -11.53 4.72 -3.15
C VAL A 34 -12.45 5.68 -3.88
N ASP A 35 -13.59 5.16 -4.35
CA ASP A 35 -14.61 5.95 -4.99
C ASP A 35 -15.36 6.84 -4.02
N ALA A 36 -15.38 8.12 -4.37
CA ALA A 36 -16.11 9.15 -3.67
C ALA A 36 -17.11 9.87 -4.57
N SER A 37 -17.35 9.37 -5.78
CA SER A 37 -18.44 9.88 -6.62
C SER A 37 -19.79 9.71 -5.92
N LYS A 38 -20.76 10.55 -6.32
CA LYS A 38 -22.10 10.52 -5.74
C LYS A 38 -22.90 9.34 -6.31
N SER A 39 -22.74 8.14 -5.75
CA SER A 39 -23.63 7.01 -6.07
C SER A 39 -24.96 7.08 -5.31
N ALA A 40 -25.99 6.46 -5.88
CA ALA A 40 -27.26 6.18 -5.22
C ALA A 40 -27.09 5.29 -3.97
N LEU A 41 -25.99 4.54 -3.87
CA LEU A 41 -25.64 3.74 -2.71
C LEU A 41 -24.27 4.17 -2.16
N PRO A 42 -24.09 4.27 -0.83
CA PRO A 42 -22.77 4.54 -0.26
C PRO A 42 -21.78 3.44 -0.65
N VAL A 43 -20.72 3.80 -1.37
CA VAL A 43 -19.61 2.87 -1.64
C VAL A 43 -18.92 2.56 -0.30
N PRO A 44 -18.80 1.29 0.11
CA PRO A 44 -18.15 0.93 1.36
C PRO A 44 -16.66 1.28 1.28
N LYS A 45 -16.20 2.16 2.18
CA LYS A 45 -14.82 2.63 2.26
C LYS A 45 -14.07 1.91 3.39
N PRO A 46 -12.78 1.57 3.23
CA PRO A 46 -12.00 1.01 4.32
C PRO A 46 -11.94 1.99 5.50
N THR A 47 -12.17 1.50 6.71
CA THR A 47 -12.09 2.31 7.93
C THR A 47 -10.65 2.54 8.36
N VAL A 48 -10.40 3.57 9.18
CA VAL A 48 -9.08 3.80 9.80
C VAL A 48 -8.60 2.57 10.57
N ARG A 49 -9.50 1.86 11.25
CA ARG A 49 -9.18 0.62 11.95
C ARG A 49 -8.62 -0.43 10.99
N GLN A 50 -9.24 -0.63 9.83
CA GLN A 50 -8.76 -1.58 8.84
C GLN A 50 -7.40 -1.17 8.25
N LEU A 51 -7.13 0.13 8.10
CA LEU A 51 -5.81 0.59 7.69
C LEU A 51 -4.73 0.27 8.74
N ARG A 52 -5.02 0.45 10.02
CA ARG A 52 -4.12 0.04 11.11
C ARG A 52 -3.86 -1.46 11.10
N GLU A 53 -4.89 -2.26 10.83
CA GLU A 53 -4.75 -3.71 10.72
C GLU A 53 -3.87 -4.09 9.51
N ILE A 54 -4.01 -3.41 8.37
CA ILE A 54 -3.13 -3.60 7.19
C ILE A 54 -1.68 -3.22 7.51
N GLU A 55 -1.47 -2.08 8.18
CA GLU A 55 -0.13 -1.67 8.65
C GLU A 55 0.48 -2.71 9.58
N ALA A 56 -0.29 -3.17 10.58
CA ALA A 56 0.15 -4.18 11.52
C ALA A 56 0.56 -5.48 10.79
N LEU A 57 -0.21 -5.91 9.78
CA LEU A 57 0.15 -7.06 8.95
C LEU A 57 1.49 -6.86 8.23
N LEU A 58 1.77 -5.67 7.67
CA LEU A 58 3.06 -5.41 7.02
C LEU A 58 4.23 -5.48 8.01
N LEU A 59 4.04 -4.92 9.21
CA LEU A 59 5.04 -4.93 10.29
C LEU A 59 5.26 -6.33 10.86
N GLU A 60 4.20 -7.12 11.09
CA GLU A 60 4.26 -8.51 11.57
C GLU A 60 5.06 -9.40 10.61
N ASN A 61 4.94 -9.16 9.30
CA ASN A 61 5.70 -9.89 8.28
C ASN A 61 7.11 -9.33 8.07
N ASN A 62 7.60 -8.42 8.93
CA ASN A 62 8.89 -7.74 8.83
C ASN A 62 9.17 -7.20 7.42
N THR A 63 8.12 -6.72 6.76
CA THR A 63 8.17 -6.29 5.37
C THR A 63 8.08 -4.78 5.35
N SER A 64 9.05 -4.11 4.73
CA SER A 64 8.88 -2.68 4.43
C SER A 64 7.76 -2.52 3.42
N GLY A 65 7.05 -1.40 3.50
CA GLY A 65 5.89 -1.23 2.64
C GLY A 65 5.57 0.21 2.35
N THR A 66 4.87 0.42 1.25
CA THR A 66 4.22 1.69 0.94
C THR A 66 2.73 1.44 0.84
N ILE A 67 1.95 2.17 1.62
CA ILE A 67 0.51 2.27 1.44
C ILE A 67 0.25 3.60 0.74
N ALA A 68 -0.35 3.57 -0.44
CA ALA A 68 -0.77 4.76 -1.16
C ALA A 68 -2.29 4.80 -1.25
N PHE A 69 -2.90 5.98 -1.16
CA PHE A 69 -4.32 6.12 -1.47
C PHE A 69 -4.61 7.32 -2.36
N ALA A 70 -5.69 7.20 -3.14
CA ALA A 70 -6.27 8.30 -3.90
C ALA A 70 -7.79 8.20 -3.91
N VAL A 71 -8.43 9.36 -4.02
CA VAL A 71 -9.88 9.48 -4.20
C VAL A 71 -10.21 9.43 -5.69
N ILE A 72 -11.23 8.64 -6.02
CA ILE A 72 -11.79 8.53 -7.37
C ILE A 72 -13.05 9.38 -7.45
N GLY A 73 -13.29 10.01 -8.60
CA GLY A 73 -14.47 10.83 -8.84
C GLY A 73 -14.15 12.31 -8.94
N ASN A 74 -13.30 12.70 -9.90
CA ASN A 74 -12.90 14.08 -10.18
C ASN A 74 -12.76 14.98 -8.92
N PRO A 75 -11.96 14.58 -7.92
CA PRO A 75 -11.82 15.38 -6.72
C PRO A 75 -11.14 16.72 -7.06
N LYS A 76 -11.18 17.64 -6.09
CA LYS A 76 -10.45 18.92 -6.20
C LYS A 76 -9.00 18.68 -6.63
N PRO A 77 -8.39 19.55 -7.46
CA PRO A 77 -7.06 19.32 -8.04
C PRO A 77 -6.01 18.84 -7.03
N GLU A 78 -5.98 19.43 -5.84
CA GLU A 78 -5.08 19.10 -4.74
C GLU A 78 -5.22 17.67 -4.19
N MET A 79 -6.38 17.02 -4.40
CA MET A 79 -6.71 15.66 -3.96
C MET A 79 -6.60 14.62 -5.10
N ARG A 80 -6.14 15.03 -6.29
CA ARG A 80 -6.01 14.13 -7.45
C ARG A 80 -4.74 13.27 -7.43
N HIS A 81 -3.82 13.54 -6.49
CA HIS A 81 -2.56 12.85 -6.34
C HIS A 81 -2.68 11.64 -5.41
N PHE A 82 -1.75 10.68 -5.55
CA PHE A 82 -1.60 9.63 -4.54
C PHE A 82 -0.89 10.19 -3.32
N TYR A 83 -1.54 10.09 -2.18
CA TYR A 83 -0.88 10.23 -0.89
C TYR A 83 -0.14 8.93 -0.62
N ARG A 84 1.08 9.00 -0.08
CA ARG A 84 1.95 7.84 0.14
C ARG A 84 2.40 7.81 1.58
N PHE A 85 2.37 6.62 2.16
CA PHE A 85 2.80 6.33 3.49
C PHE A 85 3.81 5.19 3.45
N ASN A 86 5.05 5.48 3.83
CA ASN A 86 6.13 4.51 3.84
C ASN A 86 6.31 3.97 5.26
N LEU A 87 6.22 2.65 5.38
CA LEU A 87 6.48 1.88 6.59
C LEU A 87 7.89 1.32 6.55
N GLU A 88 8.65 1.66 7.59
CA GLU A 88 9.99 1.12 7.80
C GLU A 88 9.90 -0.31 8.34
N SER A 89 10.68 -1.22 7.78
CA SER A 89 10.78 -2.59 8.29
C SER A 89 11.42 -2.60 9.67
N LEU A 90 10.95 -3.49 10.54
CA LEU A 90 11.56 -3.67 11.85
C LEU A 90 12.79 -4.57 11.74
N PRO A 91 13.95 -4.17 12.28
CA PRO A 91 15.15 -4.99 12.23
C PRO A 91 14.97 -6.23 13.11
N VAL A 92 15.23 -7.41 12.54
CA VAL A 92 15.06 -8.70 13.22
C VAL A 92 16.29 -9.05 14.06
N VAL A 93 16.09 -9.36 15.33
CA VAL A 93 17.15 -9.88 16.21
C VAL A 93 17.42 -11.33 15.87
N LYS A 94 18.58 -11.62 15.27
CA LYS A 94 19.04 -13.00 15.06
C LYS A 94 19.60 -13.59 16.36
N SER A 95 19.30 -14.85 16.65
CA SER A 95 19.68 -15.53 17.89
C SER A 95 21.18 -15.79 18.04
N ASN A 96 21.93 -15.77 16.94
CA ASN A 96 23.37 -16.06 16.89
C ASN A 96 24.27 -14.82 17.06
N VAL A 97 23.71 -13.69 17.51
CA VAL A 97 24.45 -12.42 17.62
C VAL A 97 24.77 -12.13 19.09
N VAL A 98 25.94 -11.52 19.36
CA VAL A 98 26.38 -11.13 20.72
C VAL A 98 25.37 -10.18 21.38
N LEU A 99 25.18 -10.32 22.70
CA LEU A 99 24.18 -9.58 23.49
C LEU A 99 24.20 -8.05 23.28
N THR A 100 25.38 -7.45 23.11
CA THR A 100 25.54 -6.01 22.85
C THR A 100 24.91 -5.58 21.51
N VAL A 101 25.09 -6.39 20.47
CA VAL A 101 24.49 -6.16 19.16
C VAL A 101 22.99 -6.43 19.19
N GLN A 102 22.54 -7.45 19.94
CA GLN A 102 21.10 -7.66 20.16
C GLN A 102 20.44 -6.45 20.83
N ALA A 103 21.09 -5.86 21.84
CA ALA A 103 20.60 -4.64 22.50
C ALA A 103 20.53 -3.45 21.53
N GLN A 104 21.52 -3.29 20.65
CA GLN A 104 21.51 -2.25 19.62
C GLN A 104 20.38 -2.46 18.60
N ILE A 105 20.17 -3.69 18.11
CA ILE A 105 19.08 -4.02 17.19
C ILE A 105 17.72 -3.76 17.84
N ARG A 106 17.54 -4.13 19.12
CA ARG A 106 16.31 -3.84 19.87
C ARG A 106 16.05 -2.34 19.99
N ARG A 107 17.09 -1.55 20.27
CA ARG A 107 16.98 -0.08 20.32
C ARG A 107 16.58 0.49 18.95
N GLN A 108 17.17 0.00 17.86
CA GLN A 108 16.79 0.41 16.51
C GLN A 108 15.35 0.03 16.17
N ALA A 109 14.90 -1.18 16.54
CA ALA A 109 13.52 -1.60 16.37
C ALA A 109 12.54 -0.70 17.13
N GLN A 110 12.86 -0.34 18.38
CA GLN A 110 12.05 0.59 19.16
C GLN A 110 11.94 1.97 18.51
N LEU A 111 13.04 2.50 17.96
CA LEU A 111 13.05 3.77 17.24
C LEU A 111 12.20 3.70 15.96
N ALA A 112 12.37 2.64 15.16
CA ALA A 112 11.58 2.43 13.95
C ALA A 112 10.08 2.27 14.26
N MET A 113 9.74 1.53 15.32
CA MET A 113 8.35 1.41 15.79
C MET A 113 7.77 2.76 16.22
N ALA A 114 8.53 3.57 16.95
CA ALA A 114 8.08 4.88 17.39
C ALA A 114 7.86 5.84 16.21
N GLU A 115 8.76 5.84 15.23
CA GLU A 115 8.64 6.67 14.03
C GLU A 115 7.49 6.21 13.13
N ASN A 116 7.34 4.91 12.89
CA ASN A 116 6.19 4.36 12.18
C ASN A 116 4.89 4.83 12.86
N ARG A 117 4.75 4.63 14.18
CA ARG A 117 3.56 5.05 14.92
C ARG A 117 3.25 6.54 14.79
N ARG A 118 4.27 7.41 14.84
CA ARG A 118 4.10 8.86 14.66
C ARG A 118 3.55 9.17 13.28
N ARG A 119 4.16 8.61 12.22
CA ARG A 119 3.70 8.81 10.84
C ARG A 119 2.32 8.21 10.60
N SER A 120 1.97 7.10 11.24
CA SER A 120 0.63 6.48 11.14
C SER A 120 -0.45 7.43 11.64
N ILE A 121 -0.23 8.14 12.75
CA ILE A 121 -1.19 9.12 13.26
C ILE A 121 -1.46 10.23 12.23
N GLU A 122 -0.41 10.78 11.63
CA GLU A 122 -0.51 11.82 10.60
C GLU A 122 -1.23 11.30 9.35
N TRP A 123 -0.87 10.08 8.93
CA TRP A 123 -1.45 9.40 7.79
C TRP A 123 -2.94 9.10 7.97
N GLU A 124 -3.33 8.60 9.14
CA GLU A 124 -4.72 8.28 9.46
C GLU A 124 -5.58 9.54 9.48
N ALA A 125 -5.06 10.65 10.04
CA ALA A 125 -5.73 11.94 10.02
C ALA A 125 -5.97 12.42 8.58
N LEU A 126 -4.95 12.28 7.72
CA LEU A 126 -5.05 12.64 6.31
C LEU A 126 -6.06 11.74 5.56
N TYR A 127 -6.02 10.43 5.78
CA TYR A 127 -6.99 9.50 5.19
C TYR A 127 -8.43 9.82 5.64
N GLN A 128 -8.62 10.08 6.94
CA GLN A 128 -9.90 10.47 7.48
C GLN A 128 -10.44 11.72 6.79
N GLN A 129 -9.60 12.74 6.59
CA GLN A 129 -9.97 14.00 5.94
C GLN A 129 -10.26 13.81 4.45
N VAL A 130 -9.36 13.12 3.73
CA VAL A 130 -9.37 13.06 2.27
C VAL A 130 -10.32 11.99 1.74
N VAL A 131 -10.52 10.87 2.45
CA VAL A 131 -11.31 9.74 1.95
C VAL A 131 -12.65 9.61 2.69
N LEU A 132 -12.63 9.61 4.02
CA LEU A 132 -13.82 9.32 4.82
C LEU A 132 -14.74 10.54 4.99
N GLN A 133 -14.17 11.72 5.19
CA GLN A 133 -14.92 12.97 5.34
C GLN A 133 -15.18 13.69 4.02
N TYR A 134 -14.66 13.17 2.91
CA TYR A 134 -14.88 13.76 1.59
C TYR A 134 -16.36 13.77 1.22
N LYS A 135 -16.83 14.95 0.84
CA LYS A 135 -18.21 15.19 0.40
C LYS A 135 -18.19 15.56 -1.08
N PRO A 136 -18.73 14.71 -1.97
CA PRO A 136 -18.79 15.04 -3.38
C PRO A 136 -19.69 16.26 -3.63
N ASN A 137 -19.29 17.13 -4.55
CA ASN A 137 -20.05 18.34 -4.89
C ASN A 137 -21.22 18.08 -5.87
N GLY A 138 -21.41 16.84 -6.32
CA GLY A 138 -22.51 16.42 -7.20
C GLY A 138 -22.23 16.48 -8.70
N SER A 139 -21.10 17.03 -9.13
CA SER A 139 -20.64 17.01 -10.54
C SER A 139 -19.61 15.91 -10.83
N GLU A 140 -19.27 15.14 -9.80
CA GLU A 140 -18.18 14.18 -9.78
C GLU A 140 -18.67 12.82 -10.28
N LEU A 141 -18.24 12.44 -11.49
CA LEU A 141 -18.47 11.13 -12.09
C LEU A 141 -17.31 10.18 -11.77
N SER A 142 -17.62 8.91 -11.49
CA SER A 142 -16.60 7.86 -11.36
C SER A 142 -15.90 7.67 -12.71
N ASN A 143 -14.62 8.01 -12.80
CA ASN A 143 -13.82 7.74 -13.99
C ASN A 143 -12.83 6.61 -13.69
N VAL A 144 -13.33 5.38 -13.78
CA VAL A 144 -12.58 4.16 -13.46
C VAL A 144 -11.33 4.01 -14.34
N SER A 145 -11.45 4.35 -15.63
CA SER A 145 -10.34 4.35 -16.58
C SER A 145 -9.20 5.29 -16.18
N GLU A 146 -9.52 6.51 -15.72
CA GLU A 146 -8.52 7.46 -15.24
C GLU A 146 -7.81 6.95 -13.97
N VAL A 147 -8.53 6.28 -13.09
CA VAL A 147 -7.95 5.70 -11.87
C VAL A 147 -6.98 4.59 -12.21
N PHE A 148 -7.36 3.67 -13.09
CA PHE A 148 -6.45 2.61 -13.49
C PHE A 148 -5.24 3.16 -14.23
N ALA A 149 -5.40 4.20 -15.05
CA ALA A 149 -4.26 4.88 -15.67
C ALA A 149 -3.31 5.47 -14.61
N LYS A 150 -3.84 6.19 -13.61
CA LYS A 150 -3.05 6.76 -12.51
C LYS A 150 -2.39 5.68 -11.64
N ALA A 151 -3.14 4.65 -11.25
CA ALA A 151 -2.63 3.54 -10.49
C ALA A 151 -1.53 2.82 -11.27
N THR A 152 -1.70 2.62 -12.58
CA THR A 152 -0.68 2.03 -13.46
C THR A 152 0.62 2.83 -13.45
N ILE A 153 0.54 4.16 -13.49
CA ILE A 153 1.72 5.03 -13.39
C ILE A 153 2.46 4.75 -12.07
N LEU A 154 1.75 4.80 -10.94
CA LEU A 154 2.33 4.55 -9.62
C LEU A 154 2.94 3.14 -9.54
N LEU A 155 2.20 2.11 -9.96
CA LEU A 155 2.61 0.71 -9.90
C LEU A 155 3.86 0.42 -10.76
N ARG A 156 4.09 1.21 -11.81
CA ARG A 156 5.25 1.10 -12.72
C ARG A 156 6.41 2.03 -12.35
N GLU A 157 6.30 2.85 -11.31
CA GLU A 157 7.42 3.71 -10.90
C GLU A 157 8.67 2.87 -10.58
N PRO A 158 9.87 3.31 -11.00
CA PRO A 158 11.11 2.56 -10.79
C PRO A 158 11.36 2.17 -9.33
N ALA A 159 10.96 3.04 -8.39
CA ALA A 159 11.07 2.81 -6.96
C ALA A 159 10.37 1.52 -6.49
N TYR A 160 9.33 1.08 -7.19
CA TYR A 160 8.54 -0.09 -6.83
C TYR A 160 8.86 -1.32 -7.67
N LYS A 161 9.88 -1.32 -8.53
CA LYS A 161 10.17 -2.42 -9.48
C LYS A 161 10.23 -3.80 -8.79
N GLY A 162 10.83 -3.88 -7.61
CA GLY A 162 10.96 -5.12 -6.82
C GLY A 162 9.86 -5.37 -5.78
N TYR A 163 8.81 -4.54 -5.76
CA TYR A 163 7.73 -4.67 -4.78
C TYR A 163 6.70 -5.72 -5.22
N ARG A 164 6.14 -6.46 -4.27
CA ARG A 164 4.83 -7.11 -4.45
C ARG A 164 3.77 -6.01 -4.48
N ARG A 165 2.82 -6.06 -5.41
CA ARG A 165 1.87 -4.96 -5.63
C ARG A 165 0.44 -5.43 -5.40
N ILE A 166 -0.30 -4.71 -4.58
CA ILE A 166 -1.71 -4.96 -4.31
C ILE A 166 -2.48 -3.69 -4.65
N LEU A 167 -3.39 -3.77 -5.62
CA LEU A 167 -4.31 -2.68 -5.95
C LEU A 167 -5.68 -3.01 -5.36
N VAL A 168 -6.12 -2.23 -4.39
CA VAL A 168 -7.45 -2.28 -3.82
C VAL A 168 -8.30 -1.20 -4.47
N PHE A 169 -9.43 -1.59 -5.02
CA PHE A 169 -10.35 -0.71 -5.72
C PHE A 169 -11.73 -0.83 -5.09
N CYS A 170 -12.19 0.27 -4.47
CA CYS A 170 -13.49 0.35 -3.81
C CYS A 170 -14.42 1.25 -4.64
N SER A 171 -15.31 0.67 -5.44
CA SER A 171 -16.30 1.39 -6.25
C SER A 171 -17.49 0.49 -6.50
N ASP A 172 -18.67 1.10 -6.66
CA ASP A 172 -19.87 0.40 -7.08
C ASP A 172 -20.06 0.36 -8.61
N LEU A 173 -19.21 1.06 -9.36
CA LEU A 173 -19.16 1.12 -10.83
C LEU A 173 -20.43 1.63 -11.54
N LYS A 174 -21.49 1.98 -10.80
CA LYS A 174 -22.78 2.37 -11.38
C LYS A 174 -22.77 3.76 -12.02
N ASN A 175 -21.82 4.61 -11.62
CA ASN A 175 -21.68 6.00 -12.04
C ASN A 175 -20.62 6.23 -13.12
N GLU A 176 -20.17 5.19 -13.81
CA GLU A 176 -19.22 5.36 -14.90
C GLU A 176 -19.90 6.05 -16.10
N PRO A 177 -19.30 7.10 -16.68
CA PRO A 177 -19.87 7.72 -17.87
C PRO A 177 -19.93 6.70 -19.00
N LYS A 178 -21.14 6.40 -19.50
CA LYS A 178 -21.36 5.56 -20.68
C LYS A 178 -20.72 6.22 -21.89
N ARG A 179 -19.46 5.87 -22.20
CA ARG A 179 -18.76 6.39 -23.37
C ARG A 179 -18.95 5.43 -24.55
N PRO A 180 -19.46 5.89 -25.70
CA PRO A 180 -19.71 5.02 -26.84
C PRO A 180 -18.44 4.50 -27.54
N ASN A 181 -17.26 5.10 -27.36
CA ASN A 181 -16.07 4.80 -28.20
C ASN A 181 -14.69 4.82 -27.50
N ALA A 182 -14.61 4.75 -26.18
CA ALA A 182 -13.30 4.80 -25.51
C ALA A 182 -13.29 3.96 -24.23
N VAL A 183 -13.28 2.65 -24.40
CA VAL A 183 -12.82 1.74 -23.36
C VAL A 183 -11.58 1.08 -23.95
N VAL A 184 -10.40 1.64 -23.66
CA VAL A 184 -9.25 0.74 -23.59
C VAL A 184 -9.64 -0.23 -22.49
N PRO A 185 -9.81 -1.54 -22.78
CA PRO A 185 -10.06 -2.51 -21.73
C PRO A 185 -8.94 -2.30 -20.71
N TRP A 186 -9.28 -1.85 -19.52
CA TRP A 186 -8.32 -1.46 -18.49
C TRP A 186 -7.53 -2.66 -17.96
N SER A 187 -7.97 -3.88 -18.29
CA SER A 187 -7.12 -5.07 -18.30
C SER A 187 -5.81 -4.83 -19.06
N ILE A 188 -5.83 -4.11 -20.19
CA ILE A 188 -4.64 -3.70 -20.95
C ILE A 188 -3.75 -2.74 -20.14
N SER A 189 -4.32 -1.81 -19.37
CA SER A 189 -3.53 -0.85 -18.58
C SER A 189 -2.75 -1.55 -17.46
N LEU A 190 -3.37 -2.51 -16.78
CA LEU A 190 -2.76 -3.26 -15.69
C LEU A 190 -1.94 -4.48 -16.15
N ASN A 191 -2.14 -4.94 -17.39
CA ASN A 191 -1.38 -6.04 -17.96
C ASN A 191 0.11 -5.75 -17.98
N GLY A 192 0.89 -6.80 -17.73
CA GLY A 192 2.36 -6.74 -17.71
C GLY A 192 2.95 -6.13 -16.44
N ILE A 193 2.15 -5.75 -15.44
CA ILE A 193 2.66 -5.37 -14.12
C ILE A 193 2.99 -6.65 -13.33
N PRO A 194 4.27 -6.93 -13.02
CA PRO A 194 4.64 -8.16 -12.34
C PRO A 194 4.12 -8.17 -10.90
N GLN A 195 3.72 -9.34 -10.41
CA GLN A 195 3.27 -9.55 -9.02
C GLN A 195 2.16 -8.59 -8.57
N LEU A 196 1.29 -8.19 -9.50
CA LEU A 196 0.09 -7.43 -9.20
C LEU A 196 -1.05 -8.37 -8.81
N THR A 197 -1.65 -8.12 -7.65
CA THR A 197 -2.95 -8.66 -7.26
C THR A 197 -3.94 -7.50 -7.17
N VAL A 198 -5.12 -7.66 -7.76
CA VAL A 198 -6.18 -6.65 -7.71
C VAL A 198 -7.32 -7.15 -6.82
N ILE A 199 -7.79 -6.31 -5.91
CA ILE A 199 -8.92 -6.57 -5.03
C ILE A 199 -10.01 -5.55 -5.35
N GLY A 200 -11.20 -6.02 -5.75
CA GLY A 200 -12.38 -5.17 -5.95
C GLY A 200 -13.35 -5.32 -4.79
N THR A 201 -13.89 -4.20 -4.28
CA THR A 201 -14.95 -4.21 -3.26
C THR A 201 -16.13 -3.35 -3.69
N GLY A 202 -17.36 -3.82 -3.48
CA GLY A 202 -18.58 -3.04 -3.76
C GLY A 202 -19.13 -3.17 -5.19
N ALA A 203 -18.45 -3.90 -6.07
CA ALA A 203 -18.93 -4.18 -7.41
C ALA A 203 -20.08 -5.20 -7.36
N SER A 204 -21.29 -4.79 -7.75
CA SER A 204 -22.40 -5.73 -7.98
C SER A 204 -22.23 -6.57 -9.25
N ASP A 205 -21.25 -6.23 -10.10
CA ASP A 205 -20.92 -6.93 -11.34
C ASP A 205 -19.41 -7.26 -11.35
N PRO A 206 -18.99 -8.53 -11.41
CA PRO A 206 -17.59 -8.95 -11.48
C PRO A 206 -17.00 -8.86 -12.89
N ASN A 207 -17.84 -8.62 -13.90
CA ASN A 207 -17.48 -8.52 -15.30
C ASN A 207 -16.42 -7.47 -15.67
N PRO A 208 -16.22 -6.36 -14.94
CA PRO A 208 -15.21 -5.39 -15.29
C PRO A 208 -13.82 -6.08 -15.37
N PHE A 209 -13.44 -6.89 -14.38
CA PHE A 209 -12.05 -7.37 -14.19
C PHE A 209 -11.71 -8.65 -14.95
N THR A 210 -12.59 -9.04 -15.87
CA THR A 210 -12.42 -10.23 -16.70
C THR A 210 -11.15 -10.07 -17.56
N GLY A 211 -10.15 -10.92 -17.30
CA GLY A 211 -8.86 -10.90 -18.01
C GLY A 211 -7.64 -10.59 -17.14
N LEU A 212 -7.81 -10.18 -15.88
CA LEU A 212 -6.70 -10.12 -14.93
C LEU A 212 -6.48 -11.50 -14.29
N SER A 213 -5.24 -11.99 -14.34
CA SER A 213 -4.91 -13.33 -13.83
C SER A 213 -5.00 -13.47 -12.31
N ASN A 214 -4.84 -12.36 -11.57
CA ASN A 214 -4.86 -12.34 -10.10
C ASN A 214 -5.86 -11.28 -9.60
N TYR A 215 -7.15 -11.59 -9.70
CA TYR A 215 -8.22 -10.72 -9.24
C TYR A 215 -9.08 -11.39 -8.17
N VAL A 216 -9.37 -10.64 -7.10
CA VAL A 216 -10.21 -11.06 -5.97
C VAL A 216 -11.41 -10.11 -5.86
N VAL A 217 -12.62 -10.65 -5.90
CA VAL A 217 -13.85 -9.91 -5.63
C VAL A 217 -14.21 -10.12 -4.16
N LEU A 218 -14.45 -9.02 -3.45
CA LEU A 218 -15.01 -9.05 -2.10
C LEU A 218 -16.44 -8.51 -2.12
N ALA A 219 -17.33 -9.20 -1.41
CA ALA A 219 -18.72 -8.76 -1.24
C ALA A 219 -18.80 -7.41 -0.52
N ASP A 220 -17.88 -7.16 0.42
CA ASP A 220 -17.80 -5.92 1.17
C ASP A 220 -16.34 -5.59 1.55
N VAL A 221 -16.15 -4.46 2.24
CA VAL A 221 -14.84 -4.03 2.70
C VAL A 221 -14.36 -4.78 3.96
N ALA A 222 -15.23 -5.51 4.67
CA ALA A 222 -14.83 -6.29 5.84
C ALA A 222 -13.91 -7.45 5.47
N GLY A 223 -14.09 -8.02 4.27
CA GLY A 223 -13.20 -9.03 3.70
C GLY A 223 -11.80 -8.53 3.32
N LEU A 224 -11.53 -7.21 3.35
CA LEU A 224 -10.29 -6.62 2.84
C LEU A 224 -9.05 -7.08 3.62
N VAL A 225 -9.08 -6.99 4.95
CA VAL A 225 -7.95 -7.35 5.81
C VAL A 225 -7.63 -8.85 5.70
N PRO A 226 -8.61 -9.78 5.79
CA PRO A 226 -8.38 -11.20 5.51
C PRO A 226 -7.79 -11.47 4.13
N ALA A 227 -8.28 -10.80 3.08
CA ALA A 227 -7.78 -10.99 1.72
C ALA A 227 -6.32 -10.54 1.58
N ILE A 228 -5.96 -9.37 2.12
CA ILE A 228 -4.57 -8.90 2.13
C ILE A 228 -3.69 -9.86 2.94
N LYS A 229 -4.16 -10.34 4.10
CA LYS A 229 -3.41 -11.31 4.91
C LYS A 229 -3.11 -12.60 4.13
N ALA A 230 -4.08 -13.13 3.39
CA ALA A 230 -3.90 -14.31 2.55
C ALA A 230 -2.94 -14.07 1.39
N ILE A 231 -2.94 -12.87 0.79
CA ILE A 231 -2.01 -12.50 -0.28
C ILE A 231 -0.57 -12.33 0.24
N LEU A 232 -0.41 -11.83 1.47
CA LEU A 232 0.90 -11.66 2.09
C LEU A 232 1.49 -13.01 2.51
N ASN A 233 0.63 -13.93 2.97
CA ASN A 233 0.97 -15.29 3.42
C ASN A 233 0.31 -16.36 2.54
N PRO A 234 0.78 -16.55 1.29
CA PRO A 234 0.23 -17.52 0.35
C PRO A 234 0.48 -18.98 0.78
#